data_AF-A0A381XS17-F1
#
_entry.id   AF-A0A381XS17-F1
#
_cell.length_a   1.000
_cell.length_b   1.000
_cell.length_c   1.000
_cell.angle_alpha   90.00
_cell.angle_beta   90.00
_cell.angle_gamma   90.00
#
_symmetry.space_group_name_H-M   'P 1'
#
loop_
_entity.id
_entity.type
_entity.pdbx_description
1 polymer ?
#
loop_
_entity_poly.entity_id
_entity_poly.type
_entity_poly.pdbx_seq_one_letter_code
_entity_poly.pdbx_strand_id
1 'polypeptide(L)'
;MTDYKDTLNLPKTDFPMRANLAQRELGILTRWEEQDLYGQIRREFAGRPRYVLHDGPPYANGNIHLGHALNHVLKDIVIKSRSLSGFDAPYIPGWDCHGLPIEHQVERKLGKVGEKLDANEFRHACRDFALAQVKGQRADLKRLGALADWENPYLTMDPRYEAEQLRAFAKLFSEGNVYRGLKPVHWCTDCCSALAEAEVEYEEKDSSAIDVRFEVLGKEVFLEQMGLDPELSGEDRLSVPIWTTTPWTLPGNQAVALNELLSYSLVRTDVGEGDECLLIASKILNDVLARYGAKKWRVLGVTKGNALEGLGLRHPFYERDVPIVLGEHVTTEAGTGAVHTAPGHGHEDFALGLKYGLPAESPVNGEGKYVAGTPLVEGLHVGSATDHIVSLLKGRHALIHTEILRHSYPHCWRHKTPVIFRATAQWFIGLELGDLRKRSLKAAEAVQWTPTWGGDRIRGMLNDRPDWCISRQRTWGVPITLFIQKESGEPHPDTPALSLKVA
;
A
#
# COMPACT_ATOMS: atom_id res chain seq x y z
N MET A 1 62.06 60.39 0.89
CA MET A 1 60.60 60.46 0.78
C MET A 1 60.02 60.01 2.10
N THR A 2 59.16 60.81 2.72
CA THR A 2 58.49 60.47 3.98
C THR A 2 57.53 59.32 3.72
N ASP A 3 57.55 58.27 4.55
CA ASP A 3 56.62 57.14 4.45
C ASP A 3 55.25 57.58 4.98
N TYR A 4 54.26 57.66 4.09
CA TYR A 4 52.90 58.10 4.45
C TYR A 4 52.06 56.96 5.03
N LYS A 5 52.55 55.72 5.09
CA LYS A 5 51.80 54.55 5.55
C LYS A 5 51.20 54.71 6.95
N ASP A 6 51.93 55.35 7.86
CA ASP A 6 51.48 55.58 9.25
C ASP A 6 50.50 56.76 9.39
N THR A 7 50.32 57.56 8.33
CA THR A 7 49.32 58.65 8.26
C THR A 7 47.96 58.17 7.74
N LEU A 8 47.86 56.93 7.28
CA LEU A 8 46.65 56.35 6.70
C LEU A 8 45.80 55.62 7.76
N ASN A 9 44.51 55.94 7.82
CA ASN A 9 43.52 55.22 8.64
C ASN A 9 43.08 53.92 7.95
N LEU A 10 43.97 52.92 7.92
CA LEU A 10 43.67 51.62 7.35
C LEU A 10 42.76 50.78 8.26
N PRO A 11 41.82 50.01 7.71
CA PRO A 11 41.03 49.05 8.48
C PRO A 11 41.94 48.04 9.19
N LYS A 12 41.77 47.90 10.52
CA LYS A 12 42.45 46.90 11.35
C LYS A 12 41.40 45.96 11.92
N THR A 13 41.58 44.65 11.71
CA THR A 13 40.68 43.64 12.26
C THR A 13 41.45 42.34 12.51
N ASP A 14 41.11 41.68 13.62
CA ASP A 14 41.56 40.32 13.91
C ASP A 14 40.69 39.26 13.18
N PHE A 15 39.66 39.70 12.45
CA PHE A 15 38.84 38.83 11.62
C PHE A 15 39.67 38.33 10.43
N PRO A 16 39.97 37.02 10.36
CA PRO A 16 40.84 36.53 9.30
C PRO A 16 40.08 36.41 7.99
N MET A 17 40.85 36.63 6.93
CA MET A 17 40.35 36.60 5.57
C MET A 17 39.88 35.21 5.11
N ARG A 18 40.46 34.13 5.66
CA ARG A 18 40.03 32.75 5.37
C ARG A 18 39.07 32.26 6.44
N ALA A 19 37.91 31.76 6.00
CA ALA A 19 36.85 31.34 6.91
C ALA A 19 37.20 30.09 7.75
N ASN A 20 37.89 29.09 7.17
CA ASN A 20 38.26 27.84 7.86
C ASN A 20 37.09 27.21 8.67
N LEU A 21 35.91 27.15 8.03
CA LEU A 21 34.63 26.89 8.71
C LEU A 21 34.59 25.53 9.41
N ALA A 22 35.17 24.49 8.82
CA ALA A 22 35.16 23.14 9.39
C ALA A 22 35.71 23.09 10.83
N GLN A 23 36.74 23.90 11.15
CA GLN A 23 37.30 24.01 12.49
C GLN A 23 36.58 25.07 13.33
N ARG A 24 36.23 26.21 12.74
CA ARG A 24 35.62 27.33 13.47
C ARG A 24 34.20 27.04 13.94
N GLU A 25 33.39 26.40 13.11
CA GLU A 25 32.03 26.03 13.46
C GLU A 25 31.99 25.14 14.70
N LEU A 26 32.91 24.17 14.80
CA LEU A 26 33.00 23.30 15.98
C LEU A 26 33.19 24.13 17.26
N GLY A 27 34.13 25.07 17.26
CA GLY A 27 34.32 25.96 18.40
C GLY A 27 33.11 26.85 18.72
N ILE A 28 32.37 27.29 17.69
CA ILE A 28 31.13 28.06 17.87
C ILE A 28 30.05 27.19 18.53
N LEU A 29 29.85 25.96 18.05
CA LEU A 29 28.85 25.02 18.57
C LEU A 29 29.17 24.61 20.01
N THR A 30 30.42 24.27 20.30
CA THR A 30 30.88 23.97 21.67
C THR A 30 30.56 25.13 22.61
N ARG A 31 30.89 26.36 22.20
CA ARG A 31 30.55 27.55 23.01
C ARG A 31 29.05 27.72 23.22
N TRP A 32 28.22 27.46 22.21
CA TRP A 32 26.76 27.53 22.36
C TRP A 32 26.23 26.50 23.36
N GLU A 33 26.78 25.29 23.36
CA GLU A 33 26.40 24.23 24.28
C GLU A 33 26.85 24.53 25.72
N GLU A 34 28.12 24.93 25.91
CA GLU A 34 28.67 25.32 27.22
C GLU A 34 27.91 26.48 27.87
N GLN A 35 27.39 27.41 27.06
CA GLN A 35 26.64 28.56 27.52
C GLN A 35 25.16 28.26 27.77
N ASP A 36 24.64 27.08 27.41
CA ASP A 36 23.19 26.84 27.34
C ASP A 36 22.49 27.94 26.51
N LEU A 37 23.00 28.23 25.30
CA LEU A 37 22.49 29.33 24.48
C LEU A 37 20.99 29.16 24.19
N TYR A 38 20.56 27.92 23.89
CA TYR A 38 19.13 27.64 23.67
C TYR A 38 18.31 27.96 24.93
N GLY A 39 18.71 27.51 26.12
CA GLY A 39 18.01 27.82 27.35
C GLY A 39 18.01 29.32 27.69
N GLN A 40 19.09 30.05 27.38
CA GLN A 40 19.13 31.51 27.53
C GLN A 40 18.10 32.20 26.62
N ILE A 41 18.05 31.83 25.34
CA ILE A 41 16.99 32.28 24.43
C ILE A 41 15.63 31.92 25.00
N ARG A 42 15.48 30.70 25.55
CA ARG A 42 14.19 30.30 26.10
C ARG A 42 13.70 31.16 27.26
N ARG A 43 14.61 31.55 28.15
CA ARG A 43 14.35 32.44 29.29
C ARG A 43 14.07 33.88 28.86
N GLU A 44 14.86 34.42 27.92
CA GLU A 44 14.74 35.81 27.44
C GLU A 44 13.40 36.08 26.71
N PHE A 45 12.91 35.09 25.98
CA PHE A 45 11.67 35.22 25.20
C PHE A 45 10.44 34.67 25.95
N ALA A 46 10.57 34.24 27.21
CA ALA A 46 9.45 33.74 27.98
C ALA A 46 8.36 34.82 28.17
N GLY A 47 7.09 34.43 27.97
CA GLY A 47 5.94 35.33 28.10
C GLY A 47 5.64 36.20 26.87
N ARG A 48 6.47 36.14 25.83
CA ARG A 48 6.20 36.80 24.54
C ARG A 48 5.18 36.01 23.71
N PRO A 49 4.59 36.60 22.65
CA PRO A 49 3.68 35.87 21.76
C PRO A 49 4.34 34.59 21.21
N ARG A 50 3.64 33.46 21.32
CA ARG A 50 4.20 32.16 20.96
C ARG A 50 4.12 31.90 19.46
N TYR A 51 5.19 31.34 18.91
CA TYR A 51 5.24 30.79 17.55
C TYR A 51 5.63 29.32 17.64
N VAL A 52 4.73 28.41 17.24
CA VAL A 52 4.99 26.97 17.30
C VAL A 52 5.24 26.45 15.90
N LEU A 53 6.44 25.92 15.67
CA LEU A 53 6.74 25.07 14.52
C LEU A 53 6.81 23.63 15.02
N HIS A 54 5.85 22.80 14.61
CA HIS A 54 5.88 21.39 14.93
C HIS A 54 6.86 20.66 14.01
N ASP A 55 7.85 19.99 14.59
CA ASP A 55 8.83 19.22 13.85
C ASP A 55 8.17 17.94 13.33
N GLY A 56 8.17 17.69 12.03
CA GLY A 56 7.80 16.38 11.49
C GLY A 56 8.90 15.36 11.83
N PRO A 57 8.58 14.24 12.50
CA PRO A 57 9.60 13.37 13.09
C PRO A 57 10.33 12.56 12.01
N PRO A 58 11.65 12.69 11.82
CA PRO A 58 12.42 11.76 11.01
C PRO A 58 12.34 10.33 11.54
N TYR A 59 12.47 9.38 10.62
CA TYR A 59 12.44 7.96 10.96
C TYR A 59 13.78 7.51 11.55
N ALA A 60 13.75 6.80 12.70
CA ALA A 60 14.93 6.38 13.43
C ALA A 60 15.53 5.06 12.90
N ASN A 61 15.97 5.03 11.64
CA ASN A 61 16.50 3.81 10.99
C ASN A 61 17.82 3.95 10.23
N GLY A 62 18.45 5.11 10.21
CA GLY A 62 19.71 5.30 9.48
C GLY A 62 20.33 6.68 9.63
N ASN A 63 21.42 6.91 8.89
CA ASN A 63 22.09 8.21 8.87
C ASN A 63 21.22 9.29 8.22
N ILE A 64 21.43 10.55 8.61
CA ILE A 64 20.80 11.66 7.90
C ILE A 64 21.34 11.77 6.46
N HIS A 65 20.55 12.37 5.58
CA HIS A 65 20.90 12.61 4.18
C HIS A 65 20.57 14.06 3.80
N LEU A 66 20.92 14.50 2.58
CA LEU A 66 20.71 15.90 2.16
C LEU A 66 19.26 16.39 2.30
N GLY A 67 18.26 15.52 2.06
CA GLY A 67 16.86 15.85 2.34
C GLY A 67 16.58 16.22 3.81
N HIS A 68 17.18 15.51 4.77
CA HIS A 68 17.09 15.85 6.19
C HIS A 68 17.75 17.20 6.46
N ALA A 69 18.95 17.42 5.92
CA ALA A 69 19.68 18.68 6.09
C ALA A 69 18.87 19.88 5.56
N LEU A 70 18.32 19.76 4.34
CA LEU A 70 17.46 20.79 3.74
C LEU A 70 16.26 21.10 4.65
N ASN A 71 15.55 20.06 5.11
CA ASN A 71 14.36 20.24 5.93
C ASN A 71 14.67 20.91 7.28
N HIS A 72 15.68 20.43 8.00
CA HIS A 72 16.04 20.97 9.31
C HIS A 72 16.63 22.39 9.22
N VAL A 73 17.46 22.70 8.21
CA VAL A 73 17.99 24.05 8.02
C VAL A 73 16.87 25.05 7.74
N LEU A 74 15.87 24.69 6.93
CA LEU A 74 14.71 25.56 6.69
C LEU A 74 13.91 25.82 7.97
N LYS A 75 13.68 24.78 8.78
CA LYS A 75 12.99 24.93 10.08
C LYS A 75 13.78 25.82 11.04
N ASP A 76 15.09 25.62 11.11
CA ASP A 76 15.99 26.42 11.95
C ASP A 76 16.01 27.90 11.52
N ILE A 77 16.04 28.20 10.22
CA ILE A 77 15.91 29.57 9.69
C ILE A 77 14.60 30.21 10.16
N VAL A 78 13.48 29.49 10.07
CA VAL A 78 12.17 30.01 10.50
C VAL A 78 12.16 30.28 12.00
N ILE A 79 12.62 29.33 12.82
CA ILE A 79 12.66 29.50 14.29
C ILE A 79 13.55 30.68 14.66
N LYS A 80 14.77 30.77 14.13
CA LYS A 80 15.69 31.89 14.40
C LYS A 80 15.10 33.22 13.97
N SER A 81 14.50 33.29 12.78
CA SER A 81 13.84 34.50 12.28
C SER A 81 12.68 34.95 13.17
N ARG A 82 11.84 34.01 13.63
CA ARG A 82 10.70 34.31 14.52
C ARG A 82 11.16 34.73 15.91
N SER A 83 12.16 34.07 16.48
CA SER A 83 12.79 34.49 17.73
C SER A 83 13.36 35.91 17.61
N LEU A 84 14.14 36.20 16.55
CA LEU A 84 14.68 37.55 16.30
C LEU A 84 13.59 38.60 16.06
N SER A 85 12.41 38.19 15.60
CA SER A 85 11.23 39.06 15.43
C SER A 85 10.45 39.26 16.74
N GLY A 86 10.94 38.75 17.88
CA GLY A 86 10.35 38.95 19.20
C GLY A 86 9.41 37.84 19.68
N PHE A 87 9.25 36.74 18.95
CA PHE A 87 8.36 35.65 19.35
C PHE A 87 9.03 34.68 20.34
N ASP A 88 8.22 34.09 21.20
CA ASP A 88 8.55 32.88 21.92
C ASP A 88 8.44 31.68 20.95
N ALA A 89 9.55 31.27 20.33
CA ALA A 89 9.56 30.20 19.32
C ALA A 89 10.34 28.94 19.79
N PRO A 90 9.74 28.03 20.58
CA PRO A 90 10.42 26.80 20.99
C PRO A 90 10.51 25.82 19.81
N TYR A 91 11.63 25.10 19.73
CA TYR A 91 11.81 24.05 18.73
C TYR A 91 12.13 22.73 19.44
N ILE A 92 11.17 21.81 19.38
CA ILE A 92 11.25 20.49 20.00
C ILE A 92 11.38 19.46 18.86
N PRO A 93 12.55 18.85 18.69
CA PRO A 93 12.74 17.82 17.68
C PRO A 93 12.02 16.53 18.10
N GLY A 94 11.67 15.69 17.13
CA GLY A 94 11.11 14.38 17.44
C GLY A 94 11.54 13.28 16.50
N TRP A 95 11.19 12.05 16.85
CA TRP A 95 11.57 10.86 16.09
C TRP A 95 10.44 9.84 15.99
N ASP A 96 10.31 9.29 14.79
CA ASP A 96 9.44 8.16 14.52
C ASP A 96 10.24 6.88 14.78
N CYS A 97 9.83 6.16 15.82
CA CYS A 97 10.55 5.08 16.46
C CYS A 97 9.79 3.75 16.31
N HIS A 98 8.66 3.71 15.62
CA HIS A 98 7.81 2.52 15.48
C HIS A 98 7.68 2.07 14.03
N GLY A 99 7.38 0.79 13.84
CA GLY A 99 7.03 0.23 12.54
C GLY A 99 8.14 -0.53 11.84
N LEU A 100 7.79 -1.01 10.66
CA LEU A 100 8.50 -2.09 9.99
C LEU A 100 9.92 -1.76 9.42
N PRO A 101 10.40 -0.52 9.14
CA PRO A 101 11.81 -0.30 8.81
C PRO A 101 12.74 -0.65 9.99
N ILE A 102 12.34 -0.34 11.24
CA ILE A 102 13.13 -0.75 12.42
C ILE A 102 13.06 -2.28 12.55
N GLU A 103 11.87 -2.88 12.45
CA GLU A 103 11.73 -4.33 12.52
C GLU A 103 12.59 -5.03 11.48
N HIS A 104 12.59 -4.57 10.24
CA HIS A 104 13.39 -5.16 9.16
C HIS A 104 14.91 -5.09 9.45
N GLN A 105 15.40 -3.97 9.99
CA GLN A 105 16.82 -3.83 10.38
C GLN A 105 17.18 -4.78 11.53
N VAL A 106 16.27 -4.99 12.48
CA VAL A 106 16.45 -5.91 13.59
C VAL A 106 16.36 -7.36 13.11
N GLU A 107 15.39 -7.71 12.26
CA GLU A 107 15.22 -9.03 11.65
C GLU A 107 16.47 -9.46 10.88
N ARG A 108 17.06 -8.54 10.09
CA ARG A 108 18.31 -8.83 9.37
C ARG A 108 19.50 -9.13 10.27
N LYS A 109 19.51 -8.58 11.49
CA LYS A 109 20.62 -8.73 12.44
C LYS A 109 20.42 -9.91 13.39
N LEU A 110 19.20 -10.11 13.88
CA LEU A 110 18.89 -11.01 14.99
C LEU A 110 17.94 -12.16 14.59
N GLY A 111 17.22 -12.05 13.47
CA GLY A 111 16.24 -13.02 13.01
C GLY A 111 14.78 -12.60 13.27
N LYS A 112 13.83 -13.36 12.73
CA LYS A 112 12.39 -13.10 12.87
C LYS A 112 11.87 -13.55 14.24
N VAL A 113 10.79 -12.90 14.68
CA VAL A 113 10.02 -13.31 15.86
C VAL A 113 9.49 -14.73 15.67
N GLY A 114 9.65 -15.57 16.67
CA GLY A 114 9.20 -16.97 16.65
C GLY A 114 10.21 -17.96 16.06
N GLU A 115 11.30 -17.48 15.44
CA GLU A 115 12.41 -18.34 15.01
C GLU A 115 13.52 -18.37 16.07
N LYS A 116 14.10 -17.20 16.36
CA LYS A 116 15.25 -17.06 17.26
C LYS A 116 14.97 -16.23 18.50
N LEU A 117 13.96 -15.35 18.45
CA LEU A 117 13.60 -14.41 19.50
C LEU A 117 12.11 -14.51 19.77
N ASP A 118 11.72 -14.30 21.02
CA ASP A 118 10.33 -14.06 21.34
C ASP A 118 9.91 -12.61 21.01
N ALA A 119 8.61 -12.33 21.13
CA ALA A 119 8.05 -11.01 20.83
C ALA A 119 8.50 -9.90 21.81
N ASN A 120 8.90 -10.24 23.03
CA ASN A 120 9.37 -9.27 24.02
C ASN A 120 10.81 -8.87 23.72
N GLU A 121 11.68 -9.87 23.54
CA GLU A 121 13.08 -9.70 23.18
C GLU A 121 13.22 -8.90 21.89
N PHE A 122 12.39 -9.21 20.89
CA PHE A 122 12.38 -8.48 19.63
C PHE A 122 11.98 -7.01 19.79
N ARG A 123 10.96 -6.70 20.61
CA ARG A 123 10.55 -5.32 20.90
C ARG A 123 11.64 -4.55 21.66
N HIS A 124 12.32 -5.20 22.60
CA HIS A 124 13.49 -4.62 23.27
C HIS A 124 14.60 -4.30 22.28
N ALA A 125 14.95 -5.23 21.40
CA ALA A 125 15.95 -4.99 20.37
C ALA A 125 15.56 -3.84 19.41
N CYS A 126 14.28 -3.70 19.05
CA CYS A 126 13.77 -2.58 18.27
C CYS A 126 13.92 -1.24 19.00
N ARG A 127 13.58 -1.19 20.29
CA ARG A 127 13.75 -0.01 21.13
C ARG A 127 15.22 0.42 21.22
N ASP A 128 16.12 -0.53 21.48
CA ASP A 128 17.56 -0.27 21.58
C ASP A 128 18.14 0.25 20.26
N PHE A 129 17.72 -0.37 19.15
CA PHE A 129 18.11 0.09 17.82
C PHE A 129 17.62 1.51 17.54
N ALA A 130 16.35 1.82 17.82
CA ALA A 130 15.78 3.15 17.64
C ALA A 130 16.53 4.20 18.47
N LEU A 131 16.80 3.93 19.75
CA LEU A 131 17.57 4.82 20.63
C LEU A 131 18.98 5.10 20.09
N ALA A 132 19.66 4.08 19.57
CA ALA A 132 20.97 4.24 18.95
C ALA A 132 20.92 5.15 17.71
N GLN A 133 19.89 4.99 16.86
CA GLN A 133 19.69 5.84 15.68
C GLN A 133 19.35 7.28 16.06
N VAL A 134 18.46 7.49 17.02
CA VAL A 134 18.12 8.82 17.57
C VAL A 134 19.38 9.53 18.05
N LYS A 135 20.26 8.83 18.80
CA LYS A 135 21.52 9.41 19.29
C LYS A 135 22.43 9.87 18.14
N GLY A 136 22.60 9.04 17.11
CA GLY A 136 23.41 9.37 15.94
C GLY A 136 22.85 10.55 15.16
N GLN A 137 21.58 10.47 14.76
CA GLN A 137 20.91 11.53 14.01
C GLN A 137 20.90 12.86 14.79
N ARG A 138 20.67 12.82 16.11
CA ARG A 138 20.74 14.02 16.96
C ARG A 138 22.12 14.68 16.92
N ALA A 139 23.21 13.90 16.94
CA ALA A 139 24.56 14.44 16.85
C ALA A 139 24.81 15.11 15.48
N ASP A 140 24.34 14.48 14.40
CA ASP A 140 24.47 15.03 13.06
C ASP A 140 23.65 16.33 12.89
N LEU A 141 22.42 16.37 13.43
CA LEU A 141 21.58 17.57 13.40
C LEU A 141 22.14 18.71 14.27
N LYS A 142 22.71 18.41 15.45
CA LYS A 142 23.47 19.39 16.25
C LYS A 142 24.64 19.96 15.43
N ARG A 143 25.34 19.11 14.66
CA ARG A 143 26.46 19.55 13.81
C ARG A 143 26.04 20.52 12.69
N LEU A 144 24.78 20.49 12.25
CA LEU A 144 24.23 21.48 11.32
C LEU A 144 23.94 22.86 11.97
N GLY A 145 24.11 22.98 13.30
CA GLY A 145 23.96 24.25 14.02
C GLY A 145 22.52 24.61 14.39
N ALA A 146 21.65 23.60 14.46
CA ALA A 146 20.26 23.77 14.89
C ALA A 146 20.17 23.99 16.41
N LEU A 147 19.44 25.04 16.81
CA LEU A 147 19.14 25.35 18.22
C LEU A 147 17.76 24.76 18.57
N ALA A 148 17.74 23.75 19.42
CA ALA A 148 16.54 22.99 19.75
C ALA A 148 16.60 22.45 21.18
N ASP A 149 15.47 21.97 21.68
CA ASP A 149 15.41 21.18 22.91
C ASP A 149 15.89 19.74 22.66
N TRP A 150 17.20 19.56 22.61
CA TRP A 150 17.82 18.26 22.36
C TRP A 150 17.76 17.27 23.53
N GLU A 151 17.44 17.78 24.72
CA GLU A 151 17.36 17.02 25.96
C GLU A 151 15.96 16.45 26.19
N ASN A 152 14.92 17.16 25.73
CA ASN A 152 13.53 16.72 25.82
C ASN A 152 12.88 16.54 24.45
N PRO A 153 13.44 15.71 23.55
CA PRO A 153 12.79 15.42 22.28
C PRO A 153 11.53 14.59 22.49
N TYR A 154 10.56 14.70 21.57
CA TYR A 154 9.42 13.80 21.60
C TYR A 154 9.73 12.52 20.79
N LEU A 155 9.55 11.37 21.42
CA LEU A 155 9.77 10.07 20.79
C LEU A 155 8.42 9.36 20.72
N THR A 156 8.09 8.82 19.54
CA THR A 156 6.82 8.08 19.37
C THR A 156 6.72 6.81 20.22
N MET A 157 7.86 6.30 20.71
CA MET A 157 7.95 5.18 21.67
C MET A 157 7.99 5.61 23.15
N ASP A 158 7.85 6.90 23.44
CA ASP A 158 7.65 7.38 24.82
C ASP A 158 6.25 6.94 25.28
N PRO A 159 6.11 6.29 26.46
CA PRO A 159 4.82 5.84 26.96
C PRO A 159 3.75 6.93 27.03
N ARG A 160 4.13 8.18 27.26
CA ARG A 160 3.21 9.32 27.27
C ARG A 160 2.68 9.63 25.87
N TYR A 161 3.52 9.50 24.85
CA TYR A 161 3.13 9.68 23.46
C TYR A 161 2.18 8.56 23.02
N GLU A 162 2.53 7.31 23.35
CA GLU A 162 1.69 6.14 23.06
C GLU A 162 0.30 6.28 23.72
N ALA A 163 0.26 6.73 24.98
CA ALA A 163 -1.00 7.01 25.69
C ALA A 163 -1.86 8.07 24.97
N GLU A 164 -1.29 9.19 24.53
CA GLU A 164 -2.03 10.21 23.76
C GLU A 164 -2.54 9.67 22.42
N GLN A 165 -1.76 8.81 21.76
CA GLN A 165 -2.19 8.13 20.53
C GLN A 165 -3.38 7.20 20.79
N LEU A 166 -3.38 6.46 21.90
CA LEU A 166 -4.50 5.62 22.32
C LEU A 166 -5.75 6.44 22.67
N ARG A 167 -5.60 7.59 23.33
CA ARG A 167 -6.72 8.52 23.61
C ARG A 167 -7.33 9.06 22.31
N ALA A 168 -6.50 9.44 21.34
CA ALA A 168 -6.97 9.88 20.03
C ALA A 168 -7.71 8.76 19.28
N PHE A 169 -7.20 7.53 19.33
CA PHE A 169 -7.86 6.37 18.77
C PHE A 169 -9.22 6.09 19.44
N ALA A 170 -9.28 6.10 20.77
CA ALA A 170 -10.52 5.90 21.53
C ALA A 170 -11.59 6.92 21.16
N LYS A 171 -11.20 8.19 20.95
CA LYS A 171 -12.10 9.24 20.46
C LYS A 171 -12.66 8.90 19.07
N LEU A 172 -11.81 8.55 18.11
CA LEU A 172 -12.25 8.17 16.76
C LEU A 172 -13.19 6.96 16.78
N PHE A 173 -12.91 5.97 17.63
CA PHE A 173 -13.78 4.81 17.82
C PHE A 173 -15.15 5.22 18.39
N SER A 174 -15.17 6.08 19.41
CA SER A 174 -16.42 6.58 20.02
C SER A 174 -17.27 7.43 19.08
N GLU A 175 -16.65 8.11 18.12
CA GLU A 175 -17.35 8.87 17.06
C GLU A 175 -17.90 7.97 15.94
N GLY A 176 -17.66 6.64 16.00
CA GLY A 176 -18.10 5.70 14.96
C GLY A 176 -17.26 5.74 13.68
N ASN A 177 -16.07 6.34 13.71
CA ASN A 177 -15.21 6.45 12.53
C ASN A 177 -14.38 5.20 12.27
N VAL A 178 -14.34 4.25 13.21
CA VAL A 178 -13.52 3.03 13.15
C VAL A 178 -14.42 1.82 12.94
N TYR A 179 -14.09 0.99 11.95
CA TYR A 179 -14.83 -0.25 11.70
C TYR A 179 -13.89 -1.39 11.30
N ARG A 180 -14.39 -2.62 11.44
CA ARG A 180 -13.73 -3.83 10.97
C ARG A 180 -14.35 -4.23 9.64
N GLY A 181 -13.51 -4.41 8.63
CA GLY A 181 -13.96 -4.81 7.29
C GLY A 181 -13.08 -5.92 6.72
N LEU A 182 -13.69 -6.82 5.95
CA LEU A 182 -12.95 -7.65 5.00
C LEU A 182 -12.73 -6.78 3.76
N LYS A 183 -11.48 -6.50 3.41
CA LYS A 183 -11.14 -5.82 2.15
C LYS A 183 -9.87 -6.45 1.57
N PRO A 184 -9.74 -6.52 0.23
CA PRO A 184 -8.46 -6.81 -0.42
C PRO A 184 -7.49 -5.68 -0.12
N VAL A 185 -6.37 -6.03 0.50
CA VAL A 185 -5.27 -5.09 0.77
C VAL A 185 -4.01 -5.57 0.08
N HIS A 186 -3.11 -4.64 -0.24
CA HIS A 186 -1.75 -5.00 -0.58
C HIS A 186 -1.14 -5.79 0.57
N TRP A 187 -0.62 -6.97 0.27
CA TRP A 187 -0.05 -7.89 1.24
C TRP A 187 1.36 -8.27 0.80
N CYS A 188 2.33 -8.05 1.68
CA CYS A 188 3.68 -8.53 1.47
C CYS A 188 3.86 -9.86 2.19
N THR A 189 4.16 -10.92 1.44
CA THR A 189 4.35 -12.28 1.95
C THR A 189 5.58 -12.37 2.87
N ASP A 190 6.64 -11.61 2.58
CA ASP A 190 7.84 -11.59 3.43
C ASP A 190 7.63 -10.82 4.75
N CYS A 191 6.86 -9.72 4.69
CA CYS A 191 6.43 -8.98 5.89
C CYS A 191 5.35 -9.74 6.69
N CYS A 192 4.62 -10.65 6.06
CA CYS A 192 3.38 -11.22 6.59
C CYS A 192 2.40 -10.14 7.11
N SER A 193 2.28 -9.01 6.39
CA SER A 193 1.45 -7.88 6.80
C SER A 193 0.87 -7.12 5.62
N ALA A 194 -0.28 -6.50 5.87
CA ALA A 194 -0.87 -5.50 4.99
C ALA A 194 0.05 -4.29 4.82
N LEU A 195 0.00 -3.68 3.64
CA LEU A 195 0.66 -2.44 3.25
C LEU A 195 -0.40 -1.42 2.82
N ALA A 196 -0.20 -0.15 3.15
CA ALA A 196 -0.95 0.93 2.52
C ALA A 196 -0.40 1.24 1.12
N GLU A 197 -1.19 1.92 0.29
CA GLU A 197 -0.78 2.38 -1.05
C GLU A 197 0.55 3.15 -1.03
N ALA A 198 0.73 4.02 -0.04
CA ALA A 198 1.96 4.81 0.15
C ALA A 198 3.19 3.95 0.54
N GLU A 199 3.01 2.66 0.82
CA GLU A 199 4.05 1.70 1.18
C GLU A 199 4.35 0.70 0.03
N VAL A 200 3.85 0.98 -1.17
CA VAL A 200 4.06 0.20 -2.38
C VAL A 200 4.88 1.01 -3.38
N GLU A 201 5.83 0.34 -4.04
CA GLU A 201 6.61 0.90 -5.15
C GLU A 201 6.44 0.01 -6.39
N TYR A 202 6.59 0.59 -7.58
CA TYR A 202 6.38 -0.13 -8.83
C TYR A 202 7.72 -0.48 -9.47
N GLU A 203 7.90 -1.75 -9.83
CA GLU A 203 9.08 -2.27 -10.53
C GLU A 203 8.66 -3.15 -11.71
N GLU A 204 9.54 -3.25 -12.72
CA GLU A 204 9.35 -4.13 -13.86
C GLU A 204 9.44 -5.60 -13.45
N LYS A 205 8.42 -6.38 -13.79
CA LYS A 205 8.32 -7.80 -13.45
C LYS A 205 7.89 -8.61 -14.66
N ASP A 206 8.55 -9.74 -14.85
CA ASP A 206 8.11 -10.78 -15.77
C ASP A 206 7.01 -11.63 -15.11
N SER A 207 5.84 -11.69 -15.75
CA SER A 207 4.68 -12.45 -15.28
C SER A 207 4.18 -13.39 -16.36
N SER A 208 3.78 -14.61 -15.98
CA SER A 208 3.16 -15.56 -16.91
C SER A 208 1.75 -15.11 -17.23
N ALA A 209 1.56 -14.60 -18.45
CA ALA A 209 0.25 -14.28 -18.99
C ALA A 209 -0.32 -15.53 -19.67
N ILE A 210 -1.54 -15.91 -19.30
CA ILE A 210 -2.20 -17.11 -19.80
C ILE A 210 -3.62 -16.83 -20.25
N ASP A 211 -4.04 -17.59 -21.26
CA ASP A 211 -5.42 -17.65 -21.73
C ASP A 211 -6.01 -19.02 -21.39
N VAL A 212 -7.13 -19.02 -20.68
CA VAL A 212 -7.72 -20.23 -20.08
C VAL A 212 -9.18 -20.37 -20.48
N ARG A 213 -9.55 -21.58 -20.94
CA ARG A 213 -10.93 -21.94 -21.29
C ARG A 213 -11.76 -22.13 -20.02
N PHE A 214 -12.88 -21.42 -19.95
CA PHE A 214 -13.99 -21.76 -19.07
C PHE A 214 -15.12 -22.34 -19.95
N GLU A 215 -15.37 -23.63 -19.82
CA GLU A 215 -16.37 -24.33 -20.64
C GLU A 215 -17.78 -23.88 -20.24
N VAL A 216 -18.65 -23.64 -21.22
CA VAL A 216 -20.02 -23.22 -20.96
C VAL A 216 -20.90 -24.39 -20.52
N LEU A 217 -21.71 -24.16 -19.48
CA LEU A 217 -22.74 -25.09 -19.03
C LEU A 217 -24.04 -24.82 -19.79
N GLY A 218 -24.61 -25.86 -20.40
CA GLY A 218 -25.85 -25.74 -21.20
C GLY A 218 -25.63 -24.92 -22.48
N LYS A 219 -24.95 -25.52 -23.46
CA LYS A 219 -24.60 -24.87 -24.74
C LYS A 219 -25.83 -24.33 -25.46
N GLU A 220 -26.93 -25.05 -25.38
CA GLU A 220 -28.21 -24.72 -26.01
C GLU A 220 -28.73 -23.38 -25.49
N VAL A 221 -28.82 -23.24 -24.17
CA VAL A 221 -29.27 -22.00 -23.52
C VAL A 221 -28.34 -20.83 -23.84
N PHE A 222 -27.02 -21.08 -23.87
CA PHE A 222 -26.04 -20.06 -24.21
C PHE A 222 -26.22 -19.55 -25.65
N LEU A 223 -26.41 -20.45 -26.62
CA LEU A 223 -26.66 -20.10 -28.01
C LEU A 223 -28.01 -19.38 -28.19
N GLU A 224 -29.05 -19.81 -27.47
CA GLU A 224 -30.35 -19.13 -27.47
C GLU A 224 -30.26 -17.68 -26.97
N GLN A 225 -29.52 -17.43 -25.89
CA GLN A 225 -29.28 -16.06 -25.39
C GLN A 225 -28.51 -15.19 -26.40
N MET A 226 -27.72 -15.80 -27.28
CA MET A 226 -27.07 -15.11 -28.39
C MET A 226 -27.98 -14.93 -29.62
N GLY A 227 -29.20 -15.47 -29.61
CA GLY A 227 -30.09 -15.50 -30.77
C GLY A 227 -29.61 -16.43 -31.89
N LEU A 228 -28.84 -17.47 -31.54
CA LEU A 228 -28.30 -18.46 -32.46
C LEU A 228 -29.05 -19.79 -32.36
N ASP A 229 -28.95 -20.59 -33.42
CA ASP A 229 -29.50 -21.94 -33.46
C ASP A 229 -28.80 -22.82 -32.40
N PRO A 230 -29.51 -23.50 -31.49
CA PRO A 230 -28.93 -24.39 -30.48
C PRO A 230 -28.06 -25.50 -31.07
N GLU A 231 -28.31 -25.92 -32.31
CA GLU A 231 -27.51 -26.96 -32.98
C GLU A 231 -26.27 -26.40 -33.68
N LEU A 232 -26.07 -25.08 -33.69
CA LEU A 232 -25.02 -24.40 -34.47
C LEU A 232 -23.60 -24.82 -34.06
N SER A 233 -23.38 -25.13 -32.78
CA SER A 233 -22.08 -25.61 -32.30
C SER A 233 -21.87 -27.11 -32.51
N GLY A 234 -22.92 -27.88 -32.81
CA GLY A 234 -22.86 -29.35 -32.82
C GLY A 234 -22.18 -29.91 -31.57
N GLU A 235 -21.24 -30.84 -31.77
CA GLU A 235 -20.42 -31.45 -30.71
C GLU A 235 -19.24 -30.55 -30.26
N ASP A 236 -18.96 -29.45 -30.96
CA ASP A 236 -17.78 -28.62 -30.69
C ASP A 236 -17.84 -28.05 -29.26
N ARG A 237 -16.70 -28.01 -28.58
CA ARG A 237 -16.59 -27.40 -27.24
C ARG A 237 -16.91 -25.91 -27.34
N LEU A 238 -17.71 -25.39 -26.40
CA LEU A 238 -18.02 -23.95 -26.31
C LEU A 238 -17.38 -23.41 -25.03
N SER A 239 -16.49 -22.43 -25.16
CA SER A 239 -15.75 -21.86 -24.02
C SER A 239 -15.70 -20.33 -24.04
N VAL A 240 -15.64 -19.75 -22.85
CA VAL A 240 -15.28 -18.35 -22.62
C VAL A 240 -13.80 -18.30 -22.22
N PRO A 241 -12.88 -17.95 -23.14
CA PRO A 241 -11.48 -17.77 -22.80
C PRO A 241 -11.29 -16.53 -21.92
N ILE A 242 -10.72 -16.69 -20.74
CA ILE A 242 -10.25 -15.58 -19.90
C ILE A 242 -8.77 -15.34 -20.10
N TRP A 243 -8.30 -14.14 -19.77
CA TRP A 243 -6.88 -13.82 -19.71
C TRP A 243 -6.47 -13.40 -18.30
N THR A 244 -5.29 -13.84 -17.84
CA THR A 244 -4.74 -13.41 -16.55
C THR A 244 -3.22 -13.43 -16.53
N THR A 245 -2.63 -12.50 -15.78
CA THR A 245 -1.19 -12.45 -15.46
C THR A 245 -0.86 -13.05 -14.09
N THR A 246 -1.88 -13.52 -13.37
CA THR A 246 -1.77 -14.08 -12.02
C THR A 246 -2.42 -15.47 -11.94
N PRO A 247 -1.86 -16.51 -12.58
CA PRO A 247 -2.45 -17.86 -12.59
C PRO A 247 -2.74 -18.40 -11.19
N TRP A 248 -1.93 -18.03 -10.19
CA TRP A 248 -2.13 -18.36 -8.78
C TRP A 248 -3.45 -17.84 -8.19
N THR A 249 -4.17 -16.94 -8.84
CA THR A 249 -5.49 -16.49 -8.35
C THR A 249 -6.64 -17.39 -8.79
N LEU A 250 -6.43 -18.27 -9.79
CA LEU A 250 -7.47 -19.15 -10.33
C LEU A 250 -8.10 -20.08 -9.30
N PRO A 251 -7.38 -20.67 -8.32
CA PRO A 251 -8.02 -21.47 -7.29
C PRO A 251 -9.09 -20.72 -6.47
N GLY A 252 -8.96 -19.38 -6.36
CA GLY A 252 -9.90 -18.49 -5.71
C GLY A 252 -11.02 -17.95 -6.61
N ASN A 253 -11.11 -18.41 -7.86
CA ASN A 253 -12.11 -17.94 -8.82
C ASN A 253 -13.54 -18.28 -8.36
N GLN A 254 -14.44 -17.31 -8.51
CA GLN A 254 -15.87 -17.43 -8.17
C GLN A 254 -16.80 -17.01 -9.32
N ALA A 255 -16.30 -16.32 -10.34
CA ALA A 255 -17.09 -15.87 -11.50
C ALA A 255 -16.18 -15.53 -12.70
N VAL A 256 -16.78 -15.27 -13.85
CA VAL A 256 -16.12 -14.61 -14.99
C VAL A 256 -16.87 -13.32 -15.31
N ALA A 257 -16.17 -12.20 -15.27
CA ALA A 257 -16.73 -10.89 -15.58
C ALA A 257 -16.66 -10.59 -17.09
N LEU A 258 -17.78 -10.10 -17.63
CA LEU A 258 -17.89 -9.45 -18.93
C LEU A 258 -18.31 -7.99 -18.74
N ASN A 259 -18.07 -7.15 -19.75
CA ASN A 259 -18.58 -5.79 -19.75
C ASN A 259 -19.97 -5.76 -20.42
N GLU A 260 -20.93 -5.09 -19.79
CA GLU A 260 -22.31 -5.01 -20.29
C GLU A 260 -22.42 -4.34 -21.67
N LEU A 261 -21.59 -3.33 -21.95
CA LEU A 261 -21.67 -2.49 -23.15
C LEU A 261 -20.87 -3.08 -24.33
N LEU A 262 -19.90 -3.94 -24.05
CA LEU A 262 -19.06 -4.55 -25.08
C LEU A 262 -19.83 -5.59 -25.89
N SER A 263 -19.42 -5.73 -27.15
CA SER A 263 -19.93 -6.77 -28.05
C SER A 263 -18.96 -7.94 -28.06
N TYR A 264 -19.51 -9.15 -28.07
CA TYR A 264 -18.80 -10.41 -27.99
C TYR A 264 -19.15 -11.27 -29.19
N SER A 265 -18.13 -11.75 -29.89
CA SER A 265 -18.26 -12.63 -31.05
C SER A 265 -18.04 -14.07 -30.63
N LEU A 266 -18.99 -14.95 -30.97
CA LEU A 266 -18.77 -16.39 -30.91
C LEU A 266 -18.07 -16.81 -32.20
N VAL A 267 -16.87 -17.38 -32.07
CA VAL A 267 -16.05 -17.76 -33.21
C VAL A 267 -15.75 -19.25 -33.17
N ARG A 268 -15.97 -19.94 -34.30
CA ARG A 268 -15.50 -21.32 -34.51
C ARG A 268 -14.11 -21.30 -35.13
N THR A 269 -13.15 -21.94 -34.49
CA THR A 269 -11.74 -21.99 -34.92
C THR A 269 -11.04 -23.21 -34.34
N ASP A 270 -9.92 -23.61 -34.97
CA ASP A 270 -8.96 -24.54 -34.40
C ASP A 270 -7.76 -23.78 -33.83
N VAL A 271 -7.50 -23.98 -32.54
CA VAL A 271 -6.36 -23.42 -31.79
C VAL A 271 -5.48 -24.50 -31.19
N GLY A 272 -5.42 -25.67 -31.84
CA GLY A 272 -4.52 -26.78 -31.51
C GLY A 272 -5.18 -28.00 -30.88
N GLU A 273 -6.49 -27.96 -30.63
CA GLU A 273 -7.28 -29.04 -30.02
C GLU A 273 -8.46 -29.47 -30.90
N GLY A 274 -8.45 -29.08 -32.19
CA GLY A 274 -9.57 -29.27 -33.11
C GLY A 274 -10.53 -28.07 -33.14
N ASP A 275 -11.59 -28.18 -33.94
CA ASP A 275 -12.61 -27.13 -34.04
C ASP A 275 -13.32 -26.92 -32.69
N GLU A 276 -13.31 -25.69 -32.20
CA GLU A 276 -14.05 -25.28 -31.02
C GLU A 276 -14.67 -23.89 -31.18
N CYS A 277 -15.66 -23.58 -30.35
CA CYS A 277 -16.34 -22.30 -30.29
C CYS A 277 -15.83 -21.47 -29.10
N LEU A 278 -15.32 -20.27 -29.37
CA LEU A 278 -14.78 -19.36 -28.36
C LEU A 278 -15.58 -18.05 -28.35
N LEU A 279 -15.96 -17.56 -27.17
CA LEU A 279 -16.55 -16.23 -27.01
C LEU A 279 -15.45 -15.19 -26.71
N ILE A 280 -15.21 -14.26 -27.64
CA ILE A 280 -14.16 -13.23 -27.50
C ILE A 280 -14.76 -11.85 -27.74
N ALA A 281 -14.28 -10.82 -27.03
CA ALA A 281 -14.71 -9.44 -27.31
C ALA A 281 -14.40 -9.06 -28.77
N SER A 282 -15.43 -8.61 -29.50
CA SER A 282 -15.38 -8.43 -30.95
C SER A 282 -14.28 -7.46 -31.41
N LYS A 283 -13.95 -6.45 -30.58
CA LYS A 283 -12.96 -5.42 -30.90
C LYS A 283 -11.51 -5.93 -30.92
N ILE A 284 -11.19 -6.95 -30.13
CA ILE A 284 -9.84 -7.54 -30.01
C ILE A 284 -9.78 -8.97 -30.57
N LEU A 285 -10.84 -9.41 -31.25
CA LEU A 285 -10.95 -10.75 -31.80
C LEU A 285 -9.75 -11.14 -32.66
N ASN A 286 -9.34 -10.27 -33.59
CA ASN A 286 -8.24 -10.57 -34.51
C ASN A 286 -6.91 -10.70 -33.77
N ASP A 287 -6.64 -9.86 -32.77
CA ASP A 287 -5.40 -9.89 -31.99
C ASP A 287 -5.32 -11.17 -31.16
N VAL A 288 -6.43 -11.56 -30.53
CA VAL A 288 -6.55 -12.80 -29.74
C VAL A 288 -6.34 -14.03 -30.63
N LEU A 289 -7.00 -14.09 -31.79
CA LEU A 289 -6.87 -15.21 -32.73
C LEU A 289 -5.46 -15.30 -33.32
N ALA A 290 -4.83 -14.16 -33.64
CA ALA A 290 -3.45 -14.11 -34.10
C ALA A 290 -2.48 -14.64 -33.03
N ARG A 291 -2.67 -14.25 -31.76
CA ARG A 291 -1.89 -14.75 -30.62
C ARG A 291 -2.07 -16.27 -30.42
N TYR A 292 -3.26 -16.80 -30.68
CA TYR A 292 -3.53 -18.24 -30.64
C TYR A 292 -3.01 -18.99 -31.86
N GLY A 293 -2.49 -18.30 -32.88
CA GLY A 293 -2.01 -18.91 -34.12
C GLY A 293 -3.13 -19.48 -35.00
N ALA A 294 -4.38 -19.02 -34.81
CA ALA A 294 -5.54 -19.47 -35.58
C ALA A 294 -5.38 -19.09 -37.06
N LYS A 295 -5.46 -20.09 -37.94
CA LYS A 295 -5.28 -19.87 -39.40
C LYS A 295 -6.58 -19.58 -40.13
N LYS A 296 -7.69 -20.11 -39.62
CA LYS A 296 -9.03 -19.98 -40.20
C LYS A 296 -10.03 -19.92 -39.07
N TRP A 297 -10.99 -19.02 -39.19
CA TRP A 297 -12.07 -18.89 -38.22
C TRP A 297 -13.35 -18.44 -38.91
N ARG A 298 -14.48 -18.76 -38.28
CA ARG A 298 -15.81 -18.34 -38.71
C ARG A 298 -16.54 -17.71 -37.53
N VAL A 299 -16.97 -16.46 -37.68
CA VAL A 299 -17.87 -15.84 -36.71
C VAL A 299 -19.26 -16.44 -36.88
N LEU A 300 -19.78 -17.03 -35.82
CA LEU A 300 -21.09 -17.67 -35.76
C LEU A 300 -22.19 -16.67 -35.39
N GLY A 301 -21.88 -15.73 -34.48
CA GLY A 301 -22.79 -14.70 -34.04
C GLY A 301 -22.12 -13.66 -33.16
N VAL A 302 -22.86 -12.59 -32.86
CA VAL A 302 -22.41 -11.49 -32.01
C VAL A 302 -23.52 -11.15 -31.03
N THR A 303 -23.18 -10.99 -29.75
CA THR A 303 -24.12 -10.54 -28.71
C THR A 303 -23.49 -9.45 -27.84
N LYS A 304 -24.30 -8.84 -26.97
CA LYS A 304 -23.84 -7.92 -25.92
C LYS A 304 -23.54 -8.69 -24.64
N GLY A 305 -22.58 -8.20 -23.83
CA GLY A 305 -22.18 -8.89 -22.61
C GLY A 305 -23.33 -9.11 -21.62
N ASN A 306 -24.27 -8.17 -21.54
CA ASN A 306 -25.45 -8.28 -20.67
C ASN A 306 -26.40 -9.43 -21.02
N ALA A 307 -26.41 -9.90 -22.27
CA ALA A 307 -27.24 -11.04 -22.68
C ALA A 307 -26.74 -12.36 -22.08
N LEU A 308 -25.49 -12.41 -21.60
CA LEU A 308 -24.85 -13.61 -21.06
C LEU A 308 -24.78 -13.61 -19.53
N GLU A 309 -25.32 -12.59 -18.87
CA GLU A 309 -25.32 -12.47 -17.41
C GLU A 309 -26.03 -13.66 -16.75
N GLY A 310 -25.40 -14.25 -15.73
CA GLY A 310 -25.95 -15.35 -14.95
C GLY A 310 -25.78 -16.74 -15.58
N LEU A 311 -25.32 -16.84 -16.83
CA LEU A 311 -25.01 -18.13 -17.45
C LEU A 311 -23.84 -18.83 -16.73
N GLY A 312 -23.92 -20.15 -16.63
CA GLY A 312 -22.94 -20.96 -15.90
C GLY A 312 -21.74 -21.36 -16.75
N LEU A 313 -20.57 -21.34 -16.13
CA LEU A 313 -19.31 -21.84 -16.68
C LEU A 313 -18.72 -22.89 -15.75
N ARG A 314 -18.06 -23.90 -16.32
CA ARG A 314 -17.30 -24.89 -15.56
C ARG A 314 -15.90 -24.36 -15.28
N HIS A 315 -15.51 -24.39 -14.00
CA HIS A 315 -14.16 -24.04 -13.60
C HIS A 315 -13.14 -25.00 -14.24
N PRO A 316 -11.99 -24.51 -14.76
CA PRO A 316 -11.08 -25.28 -15.61
C PRO A 316 -10.44 -26.50 -14.93
N PHE A 317 -10.33 -26.50 -13.60
CA PHE A 317 -9.71 -27.61 -12.87
C PHE A 317 -10.37 -28.01 -11.54
N TYR A 318 -11.48 -27.38 -11.16
CA TYR A 318 -12.23 -27.77 -9.96
C TYR A 318 -13.63 -28.17 -10.38
N GLU A 319 -14.25 -29.07 -9.63
CA GLU A 319 -15.67 -29.41 -9.77
C GLU A 319 -16.50 -28.27 -9.16
N ARG A 320 -16.44 -27.11 -9.80
CA ARG A 320 -17.14 -25.88 -9.41
C ARG A 320 -17.72 -25.25 -10.66
N ASP A 321 -18.98 -24.86 -10.56
CA ASP A 321 -19.64 -24.04 -11.56
C ASP A 321 -19.61 -22.58 -11.10
N VAL A 322 -19.30 -21.66 -12.01
CA VAL A 322 -19.16 -20.24 -11.74
C VAL A 322 -20.01 -19.43 -12.72
N PRO A 323 -20.72 -18.37 -12.27
CA PRO A 323 -21.56 -17.58 -13.16
C PRO A 323 -20.74 -16.57 -13.97
N ILE A 324 -21.32 -16.14 -15.09
CA ILE A 324 -20.94 -14.91 -15.78
C ILE A 324 -21.56 -13.72 -15.04
N VAL A 325 -20.75 -12.71 -14.74
CA VAL A 325 -21.17 -11.46 -14.06
C VAL A 325 -20.80 -10.24 -14.90
N LEU A 326 -21.42 -9.08 -14.60
CA LEU A 326 -21.15 -7.84 -15.32
C LEU A 326 -20.27 -6.89 -14.52
N GLY A 327 -19.14 -6.47 -15.12
CA GLY A 327 -18.17 -5.55 -14.53
C GLY A 327 -17.62 -4.53 -15.53
N GLU A 328 -17.63 -3.26 -15.13
CA GLU A 328 -17.14 -2.14 -15.97
C GLU A 328 -15.62 -2.13 -16.15
N HIS A 329 -14.88 -2.71 -15.19
CA HIS A 329 -13.42 -2.86 -15.24
C HIS A 329 -12.92 -3.73 -16.40
N VAL A 330 -13.80 -4.51 -17.03
CA VAL A 330 -13.46 -5.31 -18.21
C VAL A 330 -13.37 -4.40 -19.43
N THR A 331 -12.16 -4.28 -19.99
CA THR A 331 -11.88 -3.44 -21.16
C THR A 331 -11.44 -4.26 -22.37
N THR A 332 -11.18 -3.57 -23.49
CA THR A 332 -10.63 -4.17 -24.71
C THR A 332 -9.17 -3.72 -24.95
N GLU A 333 -8.45 -3.30 -23.91
CA GLU A 333 -7.06 -2.87 -24.05
C GLU A 333 -6.10 -4.06 -24.03
N ALA A 334 -6.42 -5.11 -23.27
CA ALA A 334 -5.64 -6.34 -23.17
C ALA A 334 -6.53 -7.56 -22.86
N GLY A 335 -6.01 -8.75 -23.14
CA GLY A 335 -6.67 -10.02 -22.83
C GLY A 335 -7.69 -10.46 -23.89
N THR A 336 -8.81 -11.03 -23.44
CA THR A 336 -9.87 -11.61 -24.31
C THR A 336 -11.20 -10.85 -24.23
N GLY A 337 -11.29 -9.88 -23.32
CA GLY A 337 -12.53 -9.20 -22.94
C GLY A 337 -13.39 -9.99 -21.96
N ALA A 338 -12.86 -11.09 -21.41
CA ALA A 338 -13.41 -11.80 -20.27
C ALA A 338 -12.34 -11.89 -19.16
N VAL A 339 -12.71 -11.52 -17.94
CA VAL A 339 -11.80 -11.46 -16.79
C VAL A 339 -12.29 -12.45 -15.74
N HIS A 340 -11.42 -13.35 -15.30
CA HIS A 340 -11.78 -14.24 -14.20
C HIS A 340 -11.85 -13.41 -12.90
N THR A 341 -12.83 -13.69 -12.04
CA THR A 341 -13.08 -12.92 -10.82
C THR A 341 -12.79 -13.76 -9.59
N ALA A 342 -11.82 -13.34 -8.79
CA ALA A 342 -11.44 -13.92 -7.51
C ALA A 342 -11.54 -12.84 -6.41
N PRO A 343 -12.72 -12.68 -5.76
CA PRO A 343 -12.97 -11.55 -4.85
C PRO A 343 -11.98 -11.44 -3.68
N GLY A 344 -11.32 -12.54 -3.31
CA GLY A 344 -10.25 -12.55 -2.31
C GLY A 344 -8.92 -11.91 -2.74
N HIS A 345 -8.77 -11.52 -4.01
CA HIS A 345 -7.48 -11.17 -4.63
C HIS A 345 -7.52 -9.92 -5.54
N GLY A 346 -8.60 -9.13 -5.54
CA GLY A 346 -8.68 -7.91 -6.35
C GLY A 346 -9.72 -6.94 -5.80
N HIS A 347 -9.46 -5.64 -5.90
CA HIS A 347 -10.40 -4.61 -5.42
C HIS A 347 -11.69 -4.58 -6.25
N GLU A 348 -11.55 -4.63 -7.57
CA GLU A 348 -12.67 -4.68 -8.52
C GLU A 348 -13.44 -6.01 -8.37
N ASP A 349 -12.72 -7.13 -8.26
CA ASP A 349 -13.28 -8.45 -8.01
C ASP A 349 -14.07 -8.50 -6.69
N PHE A 350 -13.57 -7.83 -5.65
CA PHE A 350 -14.26 -7.74 -4.36
C PHE A 350 -15.54 -6.93 -4.45
N ALA A 351 -15.53 -5.80 -5.17
CA ALA A 351 -16.73 -5.00 -5.40
C ALA A 351 -17.80 -5.81 -6.17
N LEU A 352 -17.40 -6.58 -7.18
CA LEU A 352 -18.29 -7.52 -7.87
C LEU A 352 -18.77 -8.65 -6.95
N GLY A 353 -17.87 -9.19 -6.12
CA GLY A 353 -18.22 -10.20 -5.14
C GLY A 353 -19.30 -9.72 -4.16
N LEU A 354 -19.21 -8.47 -3.69
CA LEU A 354 -20.26 -7.86 -2.89
C LEU A 354 -21.58 -7.69 -3.66
N LYS A 355 -21.51 -7.21 -4.91
CA LYS A 355 -22.70 -7.00 -5.77
C LYS A 355 -23.48 -8.29 -6.03
N TYR A 356 -22.78 -9.38 -6.29
CA TYR A 356 -23.37 -10.67 -6.67
C TYR A 356 -23.40 -11.71 -5.54
N GLY A 357 -22.93 -11.36 -4.33
CA GLY A 357 -22.90 -12.27 -3.18
C GLY A 357 -21.87 -13.42 -3.31
N LEU A 358 -20.76 -13.19 -4.01
CA LEU A 358 -19.71 -14.19 -4.20
C LEU A 358 -18.80 -14.30 -2.96
N PRO A 359 -18.30 -15.50 -2.63
CA PRO A 359 -17.34 -15.68 -1.54
C PRO A 359 -16.05 -14.86 -1.75
N ALA A 360 -15.65 -14.12 -0.73
CA ALA A 360 -14.46 -13.25 -0.78
C ALA A 360 -13.29 -13.71 0.10
N GLU A 361 -13.34 -14.94 0.58
CA GLU A 361 -12.24 -15.52 1.37
C GLU A 361 -11.05 -15.84 0.48
N SER A 362 -9.86 -15.50 0.97
CA SER A 362 -8.61 -15.81 0.27
C SER A 362 -8.12 -17.21 0.67
N PRO A 363 -7.88 -18.13 -0.29
CA PRO A 363 -7.29 -19.44 -0.01
C PRO A 363 -5.80 -19.39 0.35
N VAL A 364 -5.21 -18.19 0.50
CA VAL A 364 -3.79 -17.98 0.78
C VAL A 364 -3.62 -17.40 2.19
N ASN A 365 -2.65 -17.91 2.95
CA ASN A 365 -2.33 -17.45 4.30
C ASN A 365 -1.37 -16.24 4.30
N GLY A 366 -0.96 -15.79 5.49
CA GLY A 366 -0.09 -14.61 5.65
C GLY A 366 1.32 -14.78 5.05
N GLU A 367 1.80 -16.01 4.91
CA GLU A 367 3.11 -16.33 4.31
C GLU A 367 3.06 -16.44 2.79
N GLY A 368 1.89 -16.25 2.16
CA GLY A 368 1.74 -16.49 0.73
C GLY A 368 1.64 -17.96 0.35
N LYS A 369 1.27 -18.85 1.29
CA LYS A 369 1.02 -20.28 1.01
C LYS A 369 -0.47 -20.59 1.02
N TYR A 370 -0.91 -21.53 0.20
CA TYR A 370 -2.29 -21.99 0.26
C TYR A 370 -2.61 -22.68 1.58
N VAL A 371 -3.78 -22.38 2.14
CA VAL A 371 -4.26 -22.96 3.40
C VAL A 371 -4.62 -24.43 3.21
N ALA A 372 -4.59 -25.18 4.32
CA ALA A 372 -5.02 -26.57 4.37
C ALA A 372 -6.45 -26.70 3.84
N GLY A 373 -6.70 -27.72 3.01
CA GLY A 373 -7.99 -27.94 2.37
C GLY A 373 -8.17 -27.20 1.04
N THR A 374 -7.14 -26.56 0.49
CA THR A 374 -7.16 -26.02 -0.89
C THR A 374 -6.70 -27.10 -1.88
N PRO A 375 -7.60 -27.79 -2.60
CA PRO A 375 -7.22 -28.98 -3.37
C PRO A 375 -6.20 -28.65 -4.47
N LEU A 376 -5.31 -29.59 -4.80
CA LEU A 376 -4.26 -29.46 -5.85
C LEU A 376 -3.12 -28.47 -5.56
N VAL A 377 -3.31 -27.45 -4.72
CA VAL A 377 -2.28 -26.42 -4.45
C VAL A 377 -1.94 -26.23 -2.97
N GLU A 378 -2.51 -27.05 -2.08
CA GLU A 378 -2.29 -26.98 -0.63
C GLU A 378 -0.79 -26.88 -0.26
N GLY A 379 -0.46 -25.92 0.60
CA GLY A 379 0.89 -25.69 1.10
C GLY A 379 1.87 -25.07 0.10
N LEU A 380 1.53 -24.98 -1.20
CA LEU A 380 2.37 -24.32 -2.18
C LEU A 380 2.40 -22.81 -1.95
N HIS A 381 3.55 -22.19 -2.19
CA HIS A 381 3.68 -20.73 -2.19
C HIS A 381 3.16 -20.17 -3.51
N VAL A 382 2.53 -18.98 -3.52
CA VAL A 382 1.95 -18.35 -4.72
C VAL A 382 2.91 -18.27 -5.91
N GLY A 383 4.20 -18.06 -5.62
CA GLY A 383 5.26 -18.04 -6.64
C GLY A 383 5.43 -19.40 -7.34
N SER A 384 5.53 -20.50 -6.58
CA SER A 384 5.71 -21.85 -7.15
C SER A 384 4.40 -22.46 -7.67
N ALA A 385 3.26 -22.00 -7.16
CA ALA A 385 1.96 -22.47 -7.61
C ALA A 385 1.62 -22.07 -9.05
N THR A 386 2.21 -20.97 -9.55
CA THR A 386 1.97 -20.50 -10.92
C THR A 386 2.35 -21.59 -11.93
N ASP A 387 3.55 -22.16 -11.84
CA ASP A 387 4.00 -23.22 -12.76
C ASP A 387 3.19 -24.51 -12.63
N HIS A 388 2.78 -24.84 -11.39
CA HIS A 388 1.93 -25.99 -11.12
C HIS A 388 0.55 -25.84 -11.77
N ILE A 389 -0.07 -24.67 -11.62
CA ILE A 389 -1.39 -24.37 -12.21
C ILE A 389 -1.31 -24.36 -13.74
N VAL A 390 -0.27 -23.78 -14.32
CA VAL A 390 -0.07 -23.81 -15.78
C VAL A 390 0.05 -25.25 -16.29
N SER A 391 0.79 -26.10 -15.57
CA SER A 391 0.93 -27.52 -15.92
C SER A 391 -0.39 -28.29 -15.78
N LEU A 392 -1.17 -28.01 -14.73
CA LEU A 392 -2.49 -28.58 -14.51
C LEU A 392 -3.48 -28.19 -15.63
N LEU A 393 -3.48 -26.93 -16.04
CA LEU A 393 -4.32 -26.43 -17.13
C LEU A 393 -3.97 -27.06 -18.48
N LYS A 394 -2.67 -27.27 -18.74
CA LYS A 394 -2.20 -28.02 -19.92
C LYS A 394 -2.70 -29.47 -19.88
N GLY A 395 -2.55 -30.15 -18.75
CA GLY A 395 -3.01 -31.54 -18.60
C GLY A 395 -4.52 -31.73 -18.74
N ARG A 396 -5.31 -30.67 -18.55
CA ARG A 396 -6.78 -30.68 -18.74
C ARG A 396 -7.24 -30.06 -20.07
N HIS A 397 -6.32 -29.77 -20.99
CA HIS A 397 -6.64 -29.12 -22.27
C HIS A 397 -7.42 -27.78 -22.11
N ALA A 398 -7.26 -27.12 -20.96
CA ALA A 398 -7.93 -25.86 -20.64
C ALA A 398 -7.04 -24.64 -20.97
N LEU A 399 -5.72 -24.81 -21.05
CA LEU A 399 -4.81 -23.74 -21.47
C LEU A 399 -4.86 -23.55 -23.00
N ILE A 400 -5.06 -22.32 -23.47
CA ILE A 400 -5.00 -21.96 -24.90
C ILE A 400 -3.61 -21.45 -25.26
N HIS A 401 -3.14 -20.48 -24.49
CA HIS A 401 -1.90 -19.77 -24.79
C HIS A 401 -1.19 -19.39 -23.50
N THR A 402 0.14 -19.27 -23.57
CA THR A 402 0.98 -18.78 -22.48
C THR A 402 2.14 -17.99 -23.04
N GLU A 403 2.41 -16.83 -22.46
CA GLU A 403 3.52 -15.95 -22.79
C GLU A 403 4.09 -15.28 -21.55
N ILE A 404 5.29 -14.73 -21.65
CA ILE A 404 5.89 -13.92 -20.59
C ILE A 404 5.61 -12.46 -20.90
N LEU A 405 4.87 -11.81 -20.01
CA LEU A 405 4.59 -10.38 -20.08
C LEU A 405 5.49 -9.62 -19.10
N ARG A 406 6.23 -8.65 -19.62
CA ARG A 406 7.01 -7.71 -18.82
C ARG A 406 6.19 -6.44 -18.59
N HIS A 407 5.90 -6.13 -17.34
CA HIS A 407 5.06 -4.99 -16.98
C HIS A 407 5.40 -4.43 -15.60
N SER A 408 4.91 -3.22 -15.33
CA SER A 408 5.06 -2.56 -14.03
C SER A 408 4.14 -3.22 -12.99
N TYR A 409 4.74 -3.74 -11.92
CA TYR A 409 4.02 -4.47 -10.87
C TYR A 409 4.34 -3.91 -9.47
N PRO A 410 3.38 -3.90 -8.54
CA PRO A 410 3.61 -3.39 -7.19
C PRO A 410 4.51 -4.33 -6.36
N HIS A 411 5.47 -3.72 -5.66
CA HIS A 411 6.43 -4.36 -4.78
C HIS A 411 6.43 -3.68 -3.42
N CYS A 412 6.76 -4.44 -2.38
CA CYS A 412 6.97 -3.88 -1.06
C CYS A 412 8.17 -2.93 -1.10
N TRP A 413 7.97 -1.66 -0.73
CA TRP A 413 9.03 -0.65 -0.76
C TRP A 413 10.29 -1.02 0.04
N ARG A 414 10.17 -1.92 1.01
CA ARG A 414 11.28 -2.35 1.89
C ARG A 414 11.94 -3.64 1.42
N HIS A 415 11.17 -4.71 1.28
CA HIS A 415 11.71 -6.02 0.90
C HIS A 415 11.93 -6.18 -0.60
N LYS A 416 11.37 -5.27 -1.42
CA LYS A 416 11.34 -5.36 -2.89
C LYS A 416 10.70 -6.65 -3.40
N THR A 417 9.86 -7.26 -2.58
CA THR A 417 9.11 -8.48 -2.90
C THR A 417 7.81 -8.09 -3.61
N PRO A 418 7.42 -8.79 -4.70
CA PRO A 418 6.14 -8.56 -5.35
C PRO A 418 4.99 -8.70 -4.34
N VAL A 419 4.09 -7.71 -4.28
CA VAL A 419 2.94 -7.80 -3.38
C VAL A 419 1.81 -8.62 -4.03
N ILE A 420 1.00 -9.24 -3.19
CA ILE A 420 -0.27 -9.84 -3.62
C ILE A 420 -1.42 -9.04 -3.05
N PHE A 421 -2.57 -9.11 -3.70
CA PHE A 421 -3.82 -8.69 -3.07
C PHE A 421 -4.40 -9.86 -2.30
N ARG A 422 -4.79 -9.60 -1.06
CA ARG A 422 -5.37 -10.59 -0.17
C ARG A 422 -6.48 -9.97 0.65
N ALA A 423 -7.67 -10.56 0.58
CA ALA A 423 -8.78 -10.21 1.46
C ALA A 423 -8.46 -10.67 2.89
N THR A 424 -8.44 -9.71 3.81
CA THR A 424 -8.20 -9.97 5.23
C THR A 424 -9.01 -9.02 6.08
N ALA A 425 -9.51 -9.51 7.22
CA ALA A 425 -10.19 -8.67 8.18
C ALA A 425 -9.19 -7.68 8.78
N GLN A 426 -9.41 -6.39 8.54
CA GLN A 426 -8.56 -5.30 9.01
C GLN A 426 -9.43 -4.22 9.67
N TRP A 427 -8.78 -3.35 10.44
CA TRP A 427 -9.38 -2.18 11.03
C TRP A 427 -9.12 -0.95 10.17
N PHE A 428 -10.19 -0.21 9.91
CA PHE A 428 -10.17 0.95 9.04
C PHE A 428 -10.71 2.17 9.79
N ILE A 429 -10.17 3.34 9.44
CA ILE A 429 -10.85 4.61 9.66
C ILE A 429 -11.62 4.93 8.38
N GLY A 430 -12.95 4.95 8.48
CA GLY A 430 -13.84 5.31 7.38
C GLY A 430 -13.84 6.82 7.16
N LEU A 431 -13.53 7.27 5.95
CA LEU A 431 -13.46 8.71 5.67
C LEU A 431 -14.84 9.34 5.47
N GLU A 432 -15.82 8.55 5.03
CA GLU A 432 -17.22 8.98 4.95
C GLU A 432 -17.95 8.88 6.30
N LEU A 433 -17.39 8.13 7.26
CA LEU A 433 -17.97 8.00 8.59
C LEU A 433 -17.73 9.29 9.39
N GLY A 434 -18.76 9.73 10.11
CA GLY A 434 -18.69 10.93 10.96
C GLY A 434 -18.28 12.20 10.22
N ASP A 435 -18.63 12.30 8.92
CA ASP A 435 -18.27 13.41 8.01
C ASP A 435 -16.76 13.72 8.00
N LEU A 436 -15.90 12.73 8.27
CA LEU A 436 -14.47 12.95 8.50
C LEU A 436 -13.78 13.58 7.28
N ARG A 437 -14.10 13.14 6.05
CA ARG A 437 -13.58 13.74 4.81
C ARG A 437 -13.98 15.21 4.71
N LYS A 438 -15.26 15.50 4.88
CA LYS A 438 -15.80 16.88 4.80
C LYS A 438 -15.16 17.80 5.84
N ARG A 439 -15.02 17.33 7.08
CA ARG A 439 -14.32 18.07 8.15
C ARG A 439 -12.85 18.32 7.82
N SER A 440 -12.18 17.31 7.25
CA SER A 440 -10.77 17.40 6.86
C SER A 440 -10.55 18.37 5.69
N LEU A 441 -11.43 18.35 4.68
CA LEU A 441 -11.41 19.31 3.57
C LEU A 441 -11.61 20.75 4.05
N LYS A 442 -12.62 20.97 4.92
CA LYS A 442 -12.85 22.27 5.54
C LYS A 442 -11.65 22.76 6.36
N ALA A 443 -11.00 21.86 7.09
CA ALA A 443 -9.78 22.19 7.83
C ALA A 443 -8.63 22.56 6.88
N ALA A 444 -8.46 21.84 5.77
CA ALA A 444 -7.43 22.13 4.77
C ALA A 444 -7.63 23.49 4.07
N GLU A 445 -8.88 23.94 3.89
CA GLU A 445 -9.20 25.27 3.36
C GLU A 445 -8.80 26.41 4.31
N ALA A 446 -8.83 26.16 5.62
CA ALA A 446 -8.44 27.15 6.63
C ALA A 446 -6.91 27.28 6.78
N VAL A 447 -6.13 26.37 6.18
CA VAL A 447 -4.66 26.38 6.24
C VAL A 447 -4.09 27.33 5.20
N GLN A 448 -3.09 28.13 5.60
CA GLN A 448 -2.29 28.92 4.66
C GLN A 448 -1.18 28.06 4.07
N TRP A 449 -1.21 27.88 2.75
CA TRP A 449 -0.27 27.03 2.01
C TRP A 449 0.81 27.85 1.31
N THR A 450 2.07 27.49 1.53
CA THR A 450 3.23 28.08 0.84
C THR A 450 4.09 26.95 0.28
N PRO A 451 4.19 26.80 -1.04
CA PRO A 451 3.43 27.51 -2.09
C PRO A 451 1.94 27.10 -2.15
N THR A 452 1.12 27.93 -2.78
CA THR A 452 -0.35 27.79 -2.81
C THR A 452 -0.83 26.47 -3.42
N TRP A 453 -0.14 25.97 -4.46
CA TRP A 453 -0.47 24.69 -5.11
C TRP A 453 -0.37 23.48 -4.15
N GLY A 454 0.35 23.61 -3.03
CA GLY A 454 0.39 22.56 -2.00
C GLY A 454 -1.01 22.27 -1.43
N GLY A 455 -1.85 23.30 -1.31
CA GLY A 455 -3.24 23.14 -0.90
C GLY A 455 -4.08 22.38 -1.92
N ASP A 456 -3.90 22.65 -3.22
CA ASP A 456 -4.59 21.92 -4.30
C ASP A 456 -4.25 20.43 -4.26
N ARG A 457 -2.96 20.11 -4.08
CA ARG A 457 -2.49 18.73 -3.99
C ARG A 457 -3.10 17.99 -2.80
N ILE A 458 -3.15 18.61 -1.62
CA ILE A 458 -3.75 18.01 -0.43
C ILE A 458 -5.27 17.84 -0.60
N ARG A 459 -5.95 18.80 -1.22
CA ARG A 459 -7.40 18.69 -1.51
C ARG A 459 -7.70 17.55 -2.47
N GLY A 460 -6.95 17.43 -3.57
CA GLY A 460 -7.07 16.30 -4.50
C GLY A 460 -6.87 14.96 -3.79
N MET A 461 -5.77 14.83 -3.03
CA MET A 461 -5.52 13.63 -2.23
C MET A 461 -6.67 13.33 -1.26
N LEU A 462 -7.22 14.34 -0.55
CA LEU A 462 -8.33 14.14 0.39
C LEU A 462 -9.66 13.81 -0.28
N ASN A 463 -9.91 14.22 -1.53
CA ASN A 463 -11.14 13.87 -2.26
C ASN A 463 -11.14 12.41 -2.70
N ASP A 464 -10.00 11.91 -3.18
CA ASP A 464 -9.92 10.57 -3.76
C ASP A 464 -9.41 9.52 -2.75
N ARG A 465 -9.09 9.95 -1.52
CA ARG A 465 -8.52 9.05 -0.50
C ARG A 465 -9.49 7.90 -0.19
N PRO A 466 -9.04 6.63 -0.21
CA PRO A 466 -9.83 5.52 0.30
C PRO A 466 -9.81 5.48 1.84
N ASP A 467 -10.64 4.63 2.43
CA ASP A 467 -10.62 4.37 3.87
C ASP A 467 -9.22 3.95 4.33
N TRP A 468 -8.82 4.46 5.49
CA TRP A 468 -7.45 4.27 5.97
C TRP A 468 -7.34 2.96 6.76
N CYS A 469 -6.66 1.96 6.18
CA CYS A 469 -6.26 0.75 6.90
C CYS A 469 -5.21 1.07 7.98
N ILE A 470 -5.61 0.98 9.25
CA ILE A 470 -4.77 1.33 10.41
C ILE A 470 -4.16 0.12 11.11
N SER A 471 -4.67 -1.10 10.89
CA SER A 471 -4.09 -2.31 11.49
C SER A 471 -2.91 -2.84 10.68
N ARG A 472 -1.94 -3.42 11.39
CA ARG A 472 -0.77 -4.14 10.84
C ARG A 472 -0.54 -5.39 11.69
N GLN A 473 -0.14 -6.49 11.06
CA GLN A 473 0.12 -7.77 11.73
C GLN A 473 1.59 -7.85 12.14
N ARG A 474 2.02 -6.93 13.00
CA ARG A 474 3.43 -6.71 13.36
C ARG A 474 3.62 -6.55 14.87
N THR A 475 4.87 -6.59 15.31
CA THR A 475 5.22 -6.71 16.73
C THR A 475 5.71 -5.39 17.34
N TRP A 476 6.31 -4.49 16.55
CA TRP A 476 6.90 -3.23 17.03
C TRP A 476 6.06 -2.01 16.58
N GLY A 477 5.18 -1.58 17.47
CA GLY A 477 4.33 -0.41 17.31
C GLY A 477 3.34 -0.29 18.46
N VAL A 478 2.49 0.74 18.38
CA VAL A 478 1.43 0.94 19.38
C VAL A 478 0.31 -0.07 19.14
N PRO A 479 -0.03 -0.92 20.13
CA PRO A 479 -1.11 -1.89 19.98
C PRO A 479 -2.46 -1.20 19.77
N ILE A 480 -3.29 -1.75 18.89
CA ILE A 480 -4.69 -1.34 18.79
C ILE A 480 -5.43 -1.90 20.01
N THR A 481 -5.84 -1.03 20.94
CA THR A 481 -6.46 -1.39 22.22
C THR A 481 -7.95 -1.72 22.08
N LEU A 482 -8.27 -2.63 21.16
CA LEU A 482 -9.60 -3.18 20.96
C LEU A 482 -9.70 -4.57 21.59
N PHE A 483 -10.71 -4.77 22.43
CA PHE A 483 -11.05 -6.09 22.97
C PHE A 483 -12.18 -6.66 22.14
N ILE A 484 -12.02 -7.86 21.61
CA ILE A 484 -13.01 -8.49 20.72
C ILE A 484 -13.53 -9.80 21.33
N GLN A 485 -14.81 -10.10 21.12
CA GLN A 485 -15.33 -11.44 21.37
C GLN A 485 -14.73 -12.40 20.33
N LYS A 486 -14.28 -13.58 20.77
CA LYS A 486 -13.58 -14.54 19.90
C LYS A 486 -14.46 -15.11 18.79
N GLU A 487 -15.73 -15.44 19.06
CA GLU A 487 -16.60 -16.06 18.05
C GLU A 487 -17.17 -15.03 17.07
N SER A 488 -17.78 -13.94 17.57
CA SER A 488 -18.42 -12.94 16.70
C SER A 488 -17.41 -11.99 16.06
N GLY A 489 -16.24 -11.80 16.68
CA GLY A 489 -15.27 -10.80 16.26
C GLY A 489 -15.68 -9.35 16.53
N GLU A 490 -16.82 -9.14 17.21
CA GLU A 490 -17.32 -7.82 17.57
C GLU A 490 -16.51 -7.18 18.71
N PRO A 491 -16.32 -5.85 18.68
CA PRO A 491 -15.65 -5.13 19.74
C PRO A 491 -16.49 -5.11 21.03
N HIS A 492 -15.81 -5.15 22.17
CA HIS A 492 -16.44 -5.03 23.48
C HIS A 492 -17.18 -3.68 23.59
N PRO A 493 -18.42 -3.63 24.11
CA PRO A 493 -19.19 -2.38 24.17
C PRO A 493 -18.48 -1.24 24.93
N ASP A 494 -17.73 -1.57 25.97
CA ASP A 494 -16.95 -0.62 26.78
C ASP A 494 -15.54 -0.32 26.23
N THR A 495 -15.29 -0.61 24.95
CA THR A 495 -13.99 -0.39 24.30
C THR A 495 -13.41 1.01 24.55
N PRO A 496 -14.16 2.13 24.38
CA PRO A 496 -13.61 3.46 24.63
C PRO A 496 -13.05 3.64 26.04
N ALA A 497 -13.77 3.18 27.07
CA ALA A 497 -13.32 3.34 28.45
C ALA A 497 -12.12 2.42 28.76
N LEU A 498 -12.10 1.21 28.19
CA LEU A 498 -10.96 0.31 28.32
C LEU A 498 -9.71 0.88 27.65
N SER A 499 -9.82 1.42 26.43
CA SER A 499 -8.70 2.08 25.74
C SER A 499 -8.16 3.26 26.56
N LEU A 500 -9.04 4.05 27.19
CA LEU A 500 -8.65 5.15 28.08
C LEU A 500 -8.03 4.68 29.41
N LYS A 501 -8.36 3.49 29.92
CA LYS A 501 -7.71 2.93 31.12
C LYS A 501 -6.31 2.40 30.85
N VAL A 502 -6.05 1.93 29.62
CA VAL A 502 -4.72 1.47 29.19
C VAL A 502 -3.79 2.65 28.95
N ALA A 503 -4.34 3.78 28.49
CA ALA A 503 -3.63 5.02 28.20
C ALA A 503 -3.40 5.90 29.43
#